data_AF-A0A810QF67-F1
#
_entry.id   AF-A0A810QF67-F1
#
_cell.length_a   1.000
_cell.length_b   1.000
_cell.length_c   1.000
_cell.angle_alpha   90.00
_cell.angle_beta   90.00
_cell.angle_gamma   90.00
#
_symmetry.space_group_name_H-M   'P 1'
#
loop_
_entity.id
_entity.type
_entity.pdbx_description
1 polymer ?
#
loop_
_entity_poly.entity_id
_entity_poly.type
_entity_poly.pdbx_seq_one_letter_code
_entity_poly.pdbx_strand_id
1 'polypeptide(L)' 'MISGSYVSPEIIAHIMVQKFVVASPLYQQEQGLNRSDIQLSQQTMSNWILRASDD' A
#
# COMPACT_ATOMS: atom_id res chain seq x y z
N MET A 1 -1.32 10.57 10.98
CA MET A 1 -0.11 10.69 10.13
C MET A 1 0.87 9.61 10.56
N ILE A 2 1.23 8.68 9.68
CA ILE A 2 2.20 7.62 9.99
C ILE A 2 3.63 8.17 9.93
N SER A 3 4.19 8.53 11.09
CA SER A 3 5.57 8.99 11.23
C SER A 3 6.56 7.96 10.69
N GLY A 4 7.27 8.33 9.62
CA GLY A 4 8.40 7.57 9.06
C GLY A 4 8.35 7.36 7.55
N SER A 5 7.21 7.52 6.90
CA SER A 5 7.10 7.51 5.44
C SER A 5 6.04 8.51 5.01
N TYR A 6 6.41 9.42 4.10
CA TYR A 6 5.53 10.42 3.50
C TYR A 6 4.48 9.76 2.60
N VAL A 7 3.60 8.99 3.20
CA VAL A 7 2.58 8.24 2.51
C VAL A 7 1.30 8.99 2.70
N SER A 8 0.83 9.58 1.60
CA SER A 8 -0.46 10.23 1.56
C SER A 8 -1.55 9.21 1.92
N PRO A 9 -2.57 9.59 2.70
CA PRO A 9 -3.70 8.71 3.02
C PRO A 9 -4.38 8.17 1.75
N GLU A 10 -4.31 8.91 0.65
CA GLU A 10 -4.75 8.50 -0.68
C GLU A 10 -4.06 7.22 -1.18
N ILE A 11 -2.76 7.06 -0.94
CA ILE A 11 -2.00 5.88 -1.36
C ILE A 11 -2.47 4.65 -0.56
N ILE A 12 -2.69 4.81 0.74
CA ILE A 12 -3.19 3.72 1.60
C ILE A 12 -4.60 3.31 1.15
N ALA A 13 -5.48 4.28 0.91
CA ALA A 13 -6.83 4.03 0.41
C ALA A 13 -6.80 3.29 -0.94
N HIS A 14 -5.93 3.73 -1.86
CA HIS A 14 -5.76 3.07 -3.15
C HIS A 14 -5.28 1.61 -2.98
N ILE A 15 -4.28 1.38 -2.13
CA ILE A 15 -3.78 0.03 -1.83
C ILE A 15 -4.90 -0.85 -1.25
N MET A 16 -5.70 -0.32 -0.32
CA MET A 16 -6.84 -1.03 0.28
C MET A 16 -7.93 -1.37 -0.73
N VAL A 17 -8.30 -0.43 -1.62
CA VAL A 17 -9.28 -0.68 -2.69
C VAL A 17 -8.78 -1.79 -3.61
N GLN A 18 -7.53 -1.72 -4.05
CA GLN A 18 -6.95 -2.75 -4.90
C GLN A 18 -6.95 -4.12 -4.22
N LYS A 19 -6.59 -4.19 -2.92
CA LYS A 19 -6.54 -5.45 -2.17
C LYS A 19 -7.92 -6.06 -1.89
N PHE A 20 -8.90 -5.25 -1.50
CA PHE A 20 -10.17 -5.74 -0.95
C PHE A 20 -11.36 -5.61 -1.90
N VAL A 21 -11.38 -4.60 -2.77
CA VAL A 21 -12.45 -4.40 -3.75
C VAL A 21 -12.11 -5.08 -5.07
N VAL A 22 -10.89 -4.88 -5.56
CA VAL A 22 -10.42 -5.46 -6.84
C VAL A 22 -9.83 -6.87 -6.65
N ALA A 23 -9.63 -7.30 -5.40
CA ALA A 23 -9.00 -8.58 -5.04
C ALA A 23 -7.60 -8.78 -5.66
N SER A 24 -6.89 -7.68 -5.93
CA SER A 24 -5.51 -7.72 -6.41
C SER A 24 -4.55 -7.96 -5.23
N PRO A 25 -3.74 -9.03 -5.25
CA PRO A 25 -2.78 -9.29 -4.19
C PRO A 25 -1.63 -8.27 -4.17
N LEU A 26 -1.07 -8.03 -2.98
CA LEU A 26 -0.05 -7.00 -2.75
C LEU A 26 1.23 -7.20 -3.57
N TYR A 27 1.63 -8.44 -3.86
CA TYR A 27 2.80 -8.72 -4.70
C TYR A 27 2.60 -8.29 -6.17
N GLN A 28 1.35 -8.26 -6.67
CA GLN A 28 1.06 -7.74 -8.01
C GLN A 28 1.09 -6.22 -8.02
N GLN A 29 0.57 -5.59 -6.97
CA GLN A 29 0.67 -4.15 -6.79
C GLN A 29 2.11 -3.70 -6.68
N GLU A 30 2.94 -4.44 -5.93
CA GLU A 30 4.38 -4.20 -5.82
C GLU A 30 5.07 -4.20 -7.18
N GLN A 31 4.81 -5.22 -8.00
CA GLN A 31 5.36 -5.30 -9.36
C GLN A 31 4.88 -4.14 -10.25
N GLY A 32 3.62 -3.73 -10.15
CA GLY A 32 3.09 -2.59 -10.90
C GLY A 32 3.73 -1.26 -10.49
N LEU A 33 3.95 -1.06 -9.20
CA LEU A 33 4.63 0.11 -8.66
C LEU A 33 6.11 0.13 -9.02
N ASN A 34 6.78 -1.02 -8.97
CA ASN A 34 8.16 -1.17 -9.40
C ASN A 34 8.36 -0.80 -10.87
N ARG A 35 7.40 -1.18 -11.75
CA ARG A 35 7.37 -0.74 -13.16
C ARG A 35 7.19 0.77 -13.32
N SER A 36 6.64 1.43 -12.32
CA SER A 36 6.44 2.88 -12.27
C SER A 36 7.58 3.61 -11.55
N ASP A 37 8.71 2.94 -11.34
CA ASP A 37 9.88 3.41 -10.58
C ASP A 37 9.62 3.68 -9.08
N ILE A 38 8.49 3.18 -8.56
CA ILE A 38 8.11 3.32 -7.15
C ILE A 38 8.56 2.06 -6.42
N GLN A 39 9.64 2.18 -5.63
CA GLN A 39 10.14 1.09 -4.79
C GLN A 39 9.29 0.94 -3.53
N LEU A 40 8.22 0.17 -3.62
CA LEU A 40 7.33 -0.12 -2.50
C LEU A 40 7.12 -1.62 -2.32
N SER A 41 7.68 -2.20 -1.26
CA SER A 41 7.56 -3.63 -0.97
C SER A 41 6.20 -4.05 -0.40
N GLN A 42 5.79 -5.31 -0.64
CA GLN A 42 4.61 -5.92 -0.04
C GLN A 42 4.54 -5.78 1.49
N GLN A 43 5.67 -5.94 2.18
CA GLN A 43 5.73 -5.81 3.64
C GLN A 43 5.36 -4.40 4.10
N THR A 44 5.87 -3.37 3.41
CA THR A 44 5.58 -1.96 3.71
C THR A 44 4.10 -1.67 3.53
N MET A 45 3.50 -2.11 2.42
CA MET A 45 2.07 -1.97 2.17
C MET A 45 1.23 -2.69 3.23
N SER A 46 1.66 -3.88 3.65
CA SER A 46 0.97 -4.66 4.69
C SER A 46 1.00 -3.95 6.03
N ASN A 47 2.14 -3.37 6.40
CA ASN A 47 2.29 -2.56 7.62
C ASN A 47 1.42 -1.31 7.59
N TRP A 48 1.29 -0.64 6.44
CA TRP A 48 0.39 0.51 6.32
C TRP A 48 -1.07 0.14 6.48
N ILE A 49 -1.49 -0.99 5.89
CA ILE A 49 -2.86 -1.49 6.06
C ILE A 49 -3.13 -1.78 7.53
N LEU A 50 -2.23 -2.49 8.21
CA LEU A 50 -2.39 -2.83 9.63
C LEU A 50 -2.49 -1.57 10.48
N ARG A 51 -1.59 -0.61 10.25
CA ARG A 51 -1.56 0.65 10.99
C ARG A 51 -2.81 1.50 10.76
N ALA A 52 -3.33 1.53 9.53
CA ALA A 52 -4.55 2.25 9.20
C ALA A 52 -5.84 1.55 9.67
N SER A 53 -5.75 0.29 10.12
CA SER A 53 -6.85 -0.39 10.81
C SER A 53 -6.79 -0.25 12.34
N ASP A 54 -5.65 0.19 12.87
CA ASP A 54 -5.39 0.39 14.31
C ASP A 54 -5.60 1.86 14.74
N ASP A 55 -5.49 2.80 13.80
CA ASP A 55 -5.82 4.23 13.94
C ASP A 55 -7.33 4.49 13.79
#